data_AF-Q09F36-F1
#
_entry.id   AF-Q09F36-F1
#
_cell.length_a   1.000
_cell.length_b   1.000
_cell.length_c   1.000
_cell.angle_alpha   90.00
_cell.angle_beta   90.00
_cell.angle_gamma   90.00
#
_symmetry.space_group_name_H-M   'P 1'
#
loop_
_entity.id
_entity.type
_entity.pdbx_description
1 polymer ?
#
loop_
_entity_poly.entity_id
_entity_poly.type
_entity_poly.pdbx_seq_one_letter_code
_entity_poly.pdbx_strand_id
1 'polypeptide(L)'
;MGNMNVTHIYNSDEVVLITPYFVENTQNYASISGLVGTIVFNGVEWIYTTTESVLAYDFKIWYLWEGLSNFDDSFDLFFNQYWAISFSTSIFQLFYAVLLDKYLNVLVQNNPFNSDWFRMMLHSKENALIWLYHPELSWHISSLNQFFTYFYGGIFEFIYFDKSNPDICILAHTLYIHLIILFLIFVLFVSVLFNFYGNPNTEENTIDSDYLSASGTVEAEKEITSIDDYLGLIFVIAYVFGIFFYIHAWTSIISQSALIMSYYSIFIMFVFVLGMPTLILYDLGIFFLAYLKGAGRNPNSLVEVVFDYIACVVFYTRIIAQWVRIVLMLITFISLSHYVAEFEITNNALIGSENQTDGMNELNSNFSMTYYILTVLPGKLLYWIYEILHTLFLVSSQFIAFFAIVFWLFLFLYTFFIIEKHEDFFSKKREERKKKLKELWNLKN
;
A
#
# COMPACT_ATOMS: atom_id res chain seq x y z
N MET A 1 -28.73 -65.77 -22.33
CA MET A 1 -29.60 -66.48 -21.37
C MET A 1 -29.39 -65.81 -20.02
N GLY A 2 -30.27 -64.87 -19.66
CA GLY A 2 -30.19 -64.13 -18.40
C GLY A 2 -30.80 -64.95 -17.26
N ASN A 3 -30.07 -65.08 -16.15
CA ASN A 3 -30.62 -65.60 -14.91
C ASN A 3 -31.59 -64.56 -14.33
N MET A 4 -32.89 -64.86 -14.35
CA MET A 4 -33.87 -64.19 -13.51
C MET A 4 -33.61 -64.62 -12.05
N ASN A 5 -33.03 -63.74 -11.25
CA ASN A 5 -33.04 -63.93 -9.80
C ASN A 5 -34.43 -63.55 -9.29
N VAL A 6 -35.29 -64.55 -9.09
CA VAL A 6 -36.54 -64.39 -8.33
C VAL A 6 -36.19 -64.56 -6.86
N THR A 7 -36.15 -63.46 -6.11
CA THR A 7 -36.13 -63.51 -4.64
C THR A 7 -37.53 -63.83 -4.14
N HIS A 8 -37.76 -65.08 -3.73
CA HIS A 8 -38.98 -65.46 -3.03
C HIS A 8 -38.91 -64.99 -1.57
N ILE A 9 -39.69 -63.97 -1.23
CA ILE A 9 -40.08 -63.68 0.14
C ILE A 9 -41.52 -64.15 0.29
N TYR A 10 -41.72 -65.21 1.08
CA TYR A 10 -43.05 -65.62 1.50
C TYR A 10 -43.54 -64.68 2.60
N ASN A 11 -44.45 -63.79 2.26
CA ASN A 11 -45.49 -63.32 3.18
C ASN A 11 -46.77 -63.14 2.36
N SER A 12 -47.81 -63.86 2.76
CA SER A 12 -49.15 -63.78 2.18
C SER A 12 -49.71 -62.37 2.40
N ASP A 13 -50.18 -61.76 1.31
CA ASP A 13 -51.04 -60.56 1.26
C ASP A 13 -50.40 -59.20 0.96
N GLU A 14 -49.42 -59.12 0.04
CA GLU A 14 -49.10 -57.85 -0.63
C GLU A 14 -48.99 -58.01 -2.15
N VAL A 15 -49.66 -57.13 -2.89
CA VAL A 15 -49.60 -57.02 -4.36
C VAL A 15 -48.19 -56.62 -4.76
N VAL A 16 -47.40 -57.61 -5.17
CA VAL A 16 -46.06 -57.39 -5.74
C VAL A 16 -46.22 -56.83 -7.16
N LEU A 17 -45.90 -55.55 -7.33
CA LEU A 17 -45.72 -54.93 -8.65
C LEU A 17 -44.47 -55.54 -9.31
N ILE A 18 -44.68 -56.49 -10.22
CA ILE A 18 -43.64 -57.08 -11.06
C ILE A 18 -43.32 -56.07 -12.16
N THR A 19 -42.41 -55.13 -11.90
CA THR A 19 -41.74 -54.39 -12.96
C THR A 19 -40.42 -55.09 -13.27
N PRO A 20 -40.18 -55.53 -14.52
CA PRO A 20 -38.89 -56.13 -14.88
C PRO A 20 -37.83 -55.02 -14.94
N TYR A 21 -37.11 -54.80 -13.84
CA TYR A 21 -35.88 -54.02 -13.87
C TYR A 21 -34.73 -54.91 -14.34
N PHE A 22 -34.16 -54.58 -15.49
CA PHE A 22 -32.90 -55.17 -15.96
C PHE A 22 -31.76 -54.61 -15.11
N VAL A 23 -31.29 -55.37 -14.13
CA VAL A 23 -30.09 -55.06 -13.36
C VAL A 23 -28.92 -55.78 -14.03
N GLU A 24 -27.98 -55.02 -14.62
CA GLU A 24 -26.71 -55.57 -15.08
C GLU A 24 -25.86 -55.99 -13.86
N ASN A 25 -25.84 -57.30 -13.58
CA ASN A 25 -25.07 -57.88 -12.48
C ASN A 25 -23.58 -57.96 -12.83
N THR A 26 -22.85 -56.86 -12.66
CA THR A 26 -21.39 -56.90 -12.49
C THR A 26 -20.91 -55.67 -11.72
N GLN A 27 -20.32 -55.88 -10.54
CA GLN A 27 -19.12 -55.20 -9.98
C GLN A 27 -19.08 -55.35 -8.45
N ASN A 28 -18.54 -56.46 -7.93
CA ASN A 28 -18.38 -56.67 -6.47
C ASN A 28 -16.93 -56.60 -5.97
N TYR A 29 -15.93 -56.32 -6.83
CA TYR A 29 -14.52 -56.28 -6.41
C TYR A 29 -13.70 -55.23 -7.17
N ALA A 30 -14.09 -53.96 -7.13
CA ALA A 30 -13.23 -52.87 -7.60
C ALA A 30 -12.30 -52.42 -6.46
N SER A 31 -10.99 -52.58 -6.63
CA SER A 31 -10.00 -52.04 -5.69
C SER A 31 -9.85 -50.53 -5.92
N ILE A 32 -10.60 -49.73 -5.15
CA ILE A 32 -10.48 -48.26 -5.17
C ILE A 32 -9.42 -47.86 -4.15
N SER A 33 -8.28 -47.35 -4.61
CA SER A 33 -7.30 -46.70 -3.74
C SER A 33 -7.79 -45.30 -3.37
N GLY A 34 -7.92 -45.01 -2.07
CA GLY A 34 -8.23 -43.66 -1.60
C GLY A 34 -7.08 -42.71 -1.93
N LEU A 35 -7.31 -41.75 -2.83
CA LEU A 35 -6.41 -40.65 -3.07
C LEU A 35 -6.66 -39.54 -2.04
N VAL A 36 -5.60 -38.81 -1.67
CA VAL A 36 -5.73 -37.65 -0.78
C VAL A 36 -6.33 -36.49 -1.57
N GLY A 37 -7.51 -36.03 -1.17
CA GLY A 37 -8.12 -34.79 -1.64
C GLY A 37 -8.30 -33.83 -0.47
N THR A 38 -7.65 -32.67 -0.51
CA THR A 38 -7.80 -31.61 0.49
C THR A 38 -8.64 -30.48 -0.08
N ILE A 39 -9.76 -30.17 0.58
CA ILE A 39 -10.56 -28.98 0.27
C ILE A 39 -10.06 -27.85 1.17
N VAL A 40 -9.64 -26.74 0.56
CA VAL A 40 -9.22 -25.54 1.28
C VAL A 40 -10.39 -24.55 1.28
N PHE A 41 -10.97 -24.29 2.45
CA PHE A 41 -11.94 -23.21 2.61
C PHE A 41 -11.19 -21.86 2.63
N ASN A 42 -11.67 -20.88 1.86
CA ASN A 42 -11.06 -19.55 1.67
C ASN A 42 -9.66 -19.60 1.02
N GLY A 43 -9.62 -20.12 -0.21
CA GLY A 43 -8.40 -20.16 -1.03
C GLY A 43 -8.13 -18.89 -1.85
N VAL A 44 -7.46 -19.08 -2.98
CA VAL A 44 -7.11 -18.02 -3.93
C VAL A 44 -8.29 -17.76 -4.87
N GLU A 45 -8.58 -16.50 -5.14
CA GLU A 45 -9.59 -16.06 -6.11
C GLU A 45 -9.02 -15.96 -7.52
N TRP A 46 -9.90 -15.84 -8.51
CA TRP A 46 -9.48 -15.78 -9.91
C TRP A 46 -8.78 -14.47 -10.29
N ILE A 47 -9.22 -13.34 -9.72
CA ILE A 47 -8.73 -12.00 -10.08
C ILE A 47 -8.58 -11.17 -8.79
N TYR A 48 -7.49 -10.41 -8.68
CA TYR A 48 -7.24 -9.47 -7.58
C TYR A 48 -7.07 -8.04 -8.10
N THR A 49 -7.36 -7.06 -7.25
CA THR A 49 -7.14 -5.64 -7.55
C THR A 49 -5.69 -5.23 -7.32
N THR A 50 -5.18 -4.34 -8.17
CA THR A 50 -3.86 -3.71 -8.02
C THR A 50 -3.99 -2.21 -7.78
N THR A 51 -3.02 -1.62 -7.09
CA THR A 51 -2.97 -0.18 -6.81
C THR A 51 -1.77 0.45 -7.51
N GLU A 52 -2.02 1.12 -8.62
CA GLU A 52 -1.00 1.73 -9.47
C GLU A 52 -1.30 3.22 -9.70
N SER A 53 -0.41 3.92 -10.40
CA SER A 53 -0.65 5.31 -10.77
C SER A 53 -1.85 5.42 -11.70
N VAL A 54 -2.85 6.21 -11.30
CA VAL A 54 -4.04 6.50 -12.13
C VAL A 54 -3.98 7.96 -12.56
N LEU A 55 -4.07 8.20 -13.86
CA LEU A 55 -4.10 9.55 -14.42
C LEU A 55 -5.47 10.19 -14.18
N ALA A 56 -5.51 11.52 -14.15
CA ALA A 56 -6.77 12.24 -13.94
C ALA A 56 -7.70 12.16 -15.17
N TYR A 57 -7.10 12.07 -16.35
CA TYR A 57 -7.78 11.92 -17.63
C TYR A 57 -7.01 10.95 -18.51
N ASP A 58 -7.74 9.99 -19.08
CA ASP A 58 -7.23 9.01 -20.03
C ASP A 58 -8.12 8.92 -21.25
N PHE A 59 -7.54 8.50 -22.37
CA PHE A 59 -8.26 8.27 -23.62
C PHE A 59 -8.26 6.79 -23.96
N LYS A 60 -9.43 6.26 -24.26
CA LYS A 60 -9.61 4.90 -24.77
C LYS A 60 -9.87 4.96 -26.26
N ILE A 61 -8.98 4.35 -27.05
CA ILE A 61 -9.15 4.14 -28.48
C ILE A 61 -9.93 2.86 -28.69
N TRP A 62 -10.76 2.84 -29.73
CA TRP A 62 -11.52 1.68 -30.14
C TRP A 62 -11.14 1.33 -31.57
N TYR A 63 -10.42 0.23 -31.76
CA TYR A 63 -10.17 -0.33 -33.09
C TYR A 63 -11.37 -1.17 -33.51
N LEU A 64 -12.40 -0.49 -33.98
CA LEU A 64 -13.66 -1.10 -34.39
C LEU A 64 -13.49 -1.84 -35.71
N TRP A 65 -13.77 -3.13 -35.74
CA TRP A 65 -13.92 -3.86 -36.99
C TRP A 65 -15.34 -3.65 -37.55
N GLU A 66 -15.53 -2.52 -38.24
CA GLU A 66 -16.81 -2.15 -38.84
C GLU A 66 -17.11 -2.94 -40.13
N GLY A 67 -16.07 -3.24 -40.92
CA GLY A 67 -16.21 -3.98 -42.18
C GLY A 67 -16.76 -3.17 -43.36
N LEU A 68 -17.16 -1.92 -43.13
CA LEU A 68 -17.73 -1.01 -44.12
C LEU A 68 -16.74 0.07 -44.59
N SER A 69 -15.81 0.49 -43.73
CA SER A 69 -14.80 1.49 -44.06
C SER A 69 -13.74 0.89 -44.99
N ASN A 70 -13.41 1.57 -46.08
CA ASN A 70 -12.33 1.19 -46.99
C ASN A 70 -11.00 1.92 -46.68
N PHE A 71 -10.97 2.73 -45.62
CA PHE A 71 -9.79 3.49 -45.21
C PHE A 71 -8.86 2.69 -44.29
N ASP A 72 -9.32 1.56 -43.77
CA ASP A 72 -8.55 0.67 -42.91
C ASP A 72 -8.59 -0.78 -43.42
N ASP A 73 -7.75 -1.62 -42.82
CA ASP A 73 -7.66 -3.05 -43.18
C ASP A 73 -8.84 -3.87 -42.61
N SER A 74 -9.87 -3.21 -42.07
CA SER A 74 -11.09 -3.88 -41.61
C SER A 74 -12.04 -4.21 -42.76
N PHE A 75 -11.86 -3.57 -43.93
CA PHE A 75 -12.65 -3.80 -45.13
C PHE A 75 -12.50 -5.23 -45.66
N ASP A 76 -13.60 -5.97 -45.71
CA ASP A 76 -13.61 -7.31 -46.28
C ASP A 76 -13.68 -7.24 -47.82
N LEU A 77 -12.52 -7.08 -48.45
CA LEU A 77 -12.43 -6.95 -49.90
C LEU A 77 -12.85 -8.25 -50.62
N PHE A 78 -12.52 -9.41 -50.05
CA PHE A 78 -12.89 -10.70 -50.63
C PHE A 78 -14.41 -10.88 -50.65
N PHE A 79 -15.06 -10.71 -49.49
CA PHE A 79 -16.49 -10.85 -49.39
C PHE A 79 -17.20 -9.88 -50.32
N ASN A 80 -16.83 -8.59 -50.30
CA ASN A 80 -17.50 -7.58 -51.12
C ASN A 80 -17.31 -7.80 -52.63
N GLN A 81 -16.11 -8.18 -53.10
CA GLN A 81 -15.88 -8.44 -54.52
C GLN A 81 -16.59 -9.70 -55.00
N TYR A 82 -16.47 -10.82 -54.28
CA TYR A 82 -17.11 -12.08 -54.69
C TYR A 82 -18.63 -12.01 -54.54
N TRP A 83 -19.14 -11.30 -53.54
CA TRP A 83 -20.56 -11.01 -53.40
C TRP A 83 -21.08 -10.17 -54.58
N ALA A 84 -20.38 -9.10 -54.98
CA ALA A 84 -20.74 -8.31 -56.16
C ALA A 84 -20.70 -9.14 -57.45
N ILE A 85 -19.67 -9.99 -57.64
CA ILE A 85 -19.55 -10.88 -58.79
C ILE A 85 -20.72 -11.89 -58.84
N SER A 86 -21.17 -12.40 -57.69
CA SER A 86 -22.26 -13.37 -57.61
C SER A 86 -23.63 -12.84 -58.10
N PHE A 87 -23.82 -11.52 -58.16
CA PHE A 87 -25.01 -10.90 -58.74
C PHE A 87 -24.99 -10.83 -60.27
N SER A 88 -23.82 -10.94 -60.89
CA SER A 88 -23.71 -11.00 -62.36
C SER A 88 -24.07 -12.40 -62.87
N THR A 89 -24.78 -12.48 -64.00
CA THR A 89 -25.14 -13.76 -64.61
C THR A 89 -23.90 -14.43 -65.19
N SER A 90 -23.41 -15.44 -64.50
CA SER A 90 -22.20 -16.20 -64.85
C SER A 90 -22.45 -17.71 -64.72
N ILE A 91 -21.72 -18.50 -65.51
CA ILE A 91 -21.73 -19.97 -65.43
C ILE A 91 -21.30 -20.43 -64.02
N PHE A 92 -20.48 -19.65 -63.31
CA PHE A 92 -19.97 -19.95 -61.96
C PHE A 92 -20.79 -19.34 -60.82
N GLN A 93 -21.97 -18.81 -61.07
CA GLN A 93 -22.76 -18.10 -60.06
C GLN A 93 -23.01 -18.94 -58.78
N LEU A 94 -23.42 -20.20 -58.93
CA LEU A 94 -23.64 -21.11 -57.80
C LEU A 94 -22.32 -21.43 -57.07
N PHE A 95 -21.22 -21.53 -57.80
CA PHE A 95 -19.91 -21.83 -57.22
C PHE A 95 -19.43 -20.68 -56.31
N TYR A 96 -19.63 -19.42 -56.71
CA TYR A 96 -19.28 -18.27 -55.87
C TYR A 96 -20.10 -18.21 -54.57
N ALA A 97 -21.38 -18.60 -54.60
CA ALA A 97 -22.19 -18.69 -53.38
C ALA A 97 -21.63 -19.72 -52.37
N VAL A 98 -21.21 -20.90 -52.86
CA VAL A 98 -20.59 -21.94 -52.01
C VAL A 98 -19.26 -21.47 -51.40
N LEU A 99 -18.46 -20.70 -52.15
CA LEU A 99 -17.21 -20.12 -51.63
C LEU A 99 -17.48 -19.10 -50.51
N LEU A 100 -18.48 -18.22 -50.67
CA LEU A 100 -18.86 -17.24 -49.65
C LEU A 100 -19.38 -17.92 -48.37
N ASP A 101 -20.21 -18.97 -48.48
CA ASP A 101 -20.67 -19.74 -47.33
C ASP A 101 -19.51 -20.44 -46.61
N LYS A 102 -18.52 -20.96 -47.35
CA LYS A 102 -17.33 -21.57 -46.75
C LYS A 102 -16.43 -20.54 -46.06
N TYR A 103 -16.28 -19.36 -46.63
CA TYR A 103 -15.58 -18.25 -46.01
C TYR A 103 -16.22 -17.82 -44.69
N LEU A 104 -17.55 -17.63 -44.67
CA LEU A 104 -18.28 -17.30 -43.44
C LEU A 104 -18.10 -18.39 -42.36
N ASN A 105 -18.15 -19.67 -42.73
CA ASN A 105 -17.89 -20.77 -41.79
C ASN A 105 -16.46 -20.75 -41.22
N VAL A 106 -15.48 -20.34 -42.01
CA VAL A 106 -14.09 -20.17 -41.55
C VAL A 106 -14.00 -19.01 -40.55
N LEU A 107 -14.68 -17.89 -40.79
CA LEU A 107 -14.72 -16.75 -39.85
C LEU A 107 -15.44 -17.06 -38.53
N VAL A 108 -16.43 -17.95 -38.54
CA VAL A 108 -17.10 -18.41 -37.30
C VAL A 108 -16.13 -19.17 -36.38
N GLN A 109 -15.08 -19.78 -36.95
CA GLN A 109 -14.09 -20.57 -36.20
C GLN A 109 -12.93 -19.70 -35.69
N ASN A 110 -13.17 -18.90 -34.64
CA ASN A 110 -12.14 -18.08 -34.00
C ASN A 110 -11.43 -18.83 -32.86
N ASN A 111 -10.61 -19.81 -33.22
CA ASN A 111 -9.79 -20.58 -32.27
C ASN A 111 -8.36 -20.03 -32.22
N PRO A 112 -7.52 -20.44 -31.23
CA PRO A 112 -6.10 -20.04 -31.19
C PRO A 112 -5.30 -20.35 -32.47
N PHE A 113 -5.76 -21.31 -33.27
CA PHE A 113 -5.11 -21.70 -34.53
C PHE A 113 -5.63 -20.93 -35.76
N ASN A 114 -6.71 -20.15 -35.64
CA ASN A 114 -7.42 -19.49 -36.73
C ASN A 114 -7.83 -18.05 -36.33
N SER A 115 -7.03 -17.35 -35.54
CA SER A 115 -7.33 -15.97 -35.11
C SER A 115 -6.41 -14.93 -35.75
N ASP A 116 -6.95 -13.72 -35.94
CA ASP A 116 -6.18 -12.53 -36.35
C ASP A 116 -5.12 -12.15 -35.31
N TRP A 117 -5.41 -12.36 -34.01
CA TRP A 117 -4.50 -12.03 -32.91
C TRP A 117 -3.13 -12.73 -33.03
N PHE A 118 -3.09 -13.99 -33.47
CA PHE A 118 -1.86 -14.74 -33.71
C PHE A 118 -1.31 -14.59 -35.13
N ARG A 119 -1.90 -13.71 -35.94
CA ARG A 119 -1.52 -13.44 -37.34
C ARG A 119 -1.53 -14.67 -38.23
N MET A 120 -2.54 -15.53 -38.06
CA MET A 120 -2.66 -16.76 -38.83
C MET A 120 -2.99 -16.48 -40.30
N MET A 121 -2.39 -17.25 -41.20
CA MET A 121 -2.58 -17.09 -42.64
C MET A 121 -4.07 -17.21 -43.00
N LEU A 122 -4.55 -16.29 -43.86
CA LEU A 122 -5.95 -16.18 -44.28
C LEU A 122 -6.96 -15.80 -43.17
N HIS A 123 -6.51 -15.55 -41.95
CA HIS A 123 -7.34 -15.01 -40.87
C HIS A 123 -6.94 -13.59 -40.47
N SER A 124 -5.68 -13.22 -40.71
CA SER A 124 -5.18 -11.91 -40.34
C SER A 124 -5.41 -10.85 -41.40
N LYS A 125 -5.49 -9.58 -40.96
CA LYS A 125 -5.67 -8.42 -41.85
C LYS A 125 -4.56 -8.32 -42.90
N GLU A 126 -3.32 -8.70 -42.57
CA GLU A 126 -2.19 -8.63 -43.51
C GLU A 126 -2.36 -9.59 -44.70
N ASN A 127 -3.08 -10.70 -44.50
CA ASN A 127 -3.24 -11.77 -45.49
C ASN A 127 -4.61 -11.74 -46.18
N ALA A 128 -5.45 -10.75 -45.90
CA ALA A 128 -6.82 -10.68 -46.41
C ALA A 128 -6.90 -10.72 -47.94
N LEU A 129 -5.93 -10.12 -48.64
CA LEU A 129 -5.89 -10.09 -50.10
C LEU A 129 -5.62 -11.46 -50.74
N ILE A 130 -5.02 -12.41 -50.01
CA ILE A 130 -4.71 -13.74 -50.54
C ILE A 130 -6.01 -14.49 -50.90
N TRP A 131 -7.10 -14.22 -50.18
CA TRP A 131 -8.43 -14.75 -50.48
C TRP A 131 -8.92 -14.45 -51.89
N LEU A 132 -8.54 -13.32 -52.48
CA LEU A 132 -8.92 -12.98 -53.85
C LEU A 132 -8.32 -13.93 -54.89
N TYR A 133 -7.10 -14.41 -54.60
CA TYR A 133 -6.33 -15.26 -55.50
C TYR A 133 -6.55 -16.75 -55.24
N HIS A 134 -6.70 -17.16 -53.98
CA HIS A 134 -6.76 -18.56 -53.55
C HIS A 134 -7.93 -18.86 -52.58
N PRO A 135 -9.20 -18.70 -52.99
CA PRO A 135 -10.36 -18.97 -52.13
C PRO A 135 -10.56 -20.47 -51.77
N GLU A 136 -9.91 -21.38 -52.50
CA GLU A 136 -9.91 -22.82 -52.25
C GLU A 136 -9.19 -23.22 -50.96
N LEU A 137 -8.39 -22.34 -50.38
CA LEU A 137 -7.68 -22.63 -49.14
C LEU A 137 -8.63 -22.70 -47.92
N SER A 138 -9.89 -22.25 -48.04
CA SER A 138 -10.92 -22.37 -47.00
C SER A 138 -11.09 -23.80 -46.45
N TRP A 139 -11.08 -24.81 -47.32
CA TRP A 139 -11.17 -26.22 -46.89
C TRP A 139 -9.92 -26.67 -46.15
N HIS A 140 -8.74 -26.24 -46.61
CA HIS A 140 -7.48 -26.59 -45.97
C HIS A 140 -7.44 -26.03 -44.55
N ILE A 141 -7.81 -24.76 -44.36
CA ILE A 141 -7.87 -24.12 -43.04
C ILE A 141 -8.87 -24.81 -42.12
N SER A 142 -10.08 -25.12 -42.61
CA SER A 142 -11.09 -25.82 -41.81
C SER A 142 -10.60 -27.20 -41.35
N SER A 143 -9.92 -27.95 -42.24
CA SER A 143 -9.34 -29.26 -41.90
C SER A 143 -8.17 -29.15 -40.92
N LEU A 144 -7.34 -28.12 -41.06
CA LEU A 144 -6.22 -27.84 -40.18
C LEU A 144 -6.72 -27.50 -38.78
N ASN A 145 -7.73 -26.63 -38.68
CA ASN A 145 -8.33 -26.30 -37.40
C ASN A 145 -8.97 -27.52 -36.73
N GLN A 146 -9.66 -28.37 -37.50
CA GLN A 146 -10.21 -29.61 -36.96
C GLN A 146 -9.10 -30.55 -36.45
N PHE A 147 -8.00 -30.68 -37.19
CA PHE A 147 -6.85 -31.48 -36.78
C PHE A 147 -6.27 -30.97 -35.45
N PHE A 148 -5.94 -29.68 -35.34
CA PHE A 148 -5.36 -29.14 -34.11
C PHE A 148 -6.35 -29.13 -32.94
N THR A 149 -7.63 -28.82 -33.18
CA THR A 149 -8.65 -28.85 -32.14
C THR A 149 -8.85 -30.28 -31.62
N TYR A 150 -8.82 -31.28 -32.49
CA TYR A 150 -8.98 -32.69 -32.09
C TYR A 150 -7.82 -33.20 -31.24
N PHE A 151 -6.57 -32.89 -31.60
CA PHE A 151 -5.39 -33.42 -30.92
C PHE A 151 -4.92 -32.56 -29.74
N TYR A 152 -5.09 -31.24 -29.81
CA TYR A 152 -4.47 -30.28 -28.89
C TYR A 152 -5.47 -29.24 -28.34
N GLY A 153 -6.71 -29.25 -28.80
CA GLY A 153 -7.74 -28.30 -28.37
C GLY A 153 -8.54 -28.76 -27.17
N GLY A 154 -9.33 -27.84 -26.64
CA GLY A 154 -10.36 -28.11 -25.64
C GLY A 154 -11.75 -28.34 -26.26
N ILE A 155 -12.79 -28.11 -25.45
CA ILE A 155 -14.19 -28.17 -25.88
C ILE A 155 -14.47 -27.02 -26.86
N PHE A 156 -15.30 -27.27 -27.88
CA PHE A 156 -15.79 -26.21 -28.76
C PHE A 156 -16.90 -25.42 -28.06
N GLU A 157 -16.60 -24.18 -27.69
CA GLU A 157 -17.51 -23.28 -26.96
C GLU A 157 -18.02 -22.15 -27.88
N PHE A 158 -19.30 -21.81 -27.77
CA PHE A 158 -19.89 -20.68 -28.48
C PHE A 158 -19.76 -19.42 -27.62
N ILE A 159 -18.90 -18.49 -28.05
CA ILE A 159 -18.63 -17.23 -27.37
C ILE A 159 -18.94 -16.07 -28.31
N TYR A 160 -19.45 -14.96 -27.77
CA TYR A 160 -19.58 -13.73 -28.53
C TYR A 160 -18.21 -13.11 -28.77
N PHE A 161 -17.81 -13.02 -30.04
CA PHE A 161 -16.57 -12.35 -30.42
C PHE A 161 -16.80 -10.83 -30.50
N ASP A 162 -16.22 -10.09 -29.55
CA ASP A 162 -16.27 -8.63 -29.57
C ASP A 162 -15.44 -8.08 -30.74
N LYS A 163 -16.09 -7.26 -31.58
CA LYS A 163 -15.46 -6.58 -32.72
C LYS A 163 -14.90 -5.21 -32.33
N SER A 164 -15.21 -4.73 -31.13
CA SER A 164 -14.64 -3.52 -30.56
C SER A 164 -13.39 -3.90 -29.78
N ASN A 165 -12.22 -3.48 -30.25
CA ASN A 165 -10.96 -3.71 -29.55
C ASN A 165 -10.58 -2.43 -28.78
N PRO A 166 -10.88 -2.32 -27.48
CA PRO A 166 -10.49 -1.18 -26.67
C PRO A 166 -8.99 -1.22 -26.36
N ASP A 167 -8.34 -0.06 -26.45
CA ASP A 167 -6.97 0.13 -26.00
C ASP A 167 -6.80 1.49 -25.30
N ILE A 168 -5.91 1.57 -24.33
CA ILE A 168 -5.62 2.82 -23.62
C ILE A 168 -4.54 3.57 -24.41
N CYS A 169 -4.85 4.79 -24.82
CA CYS A 169 -3.91 5.61 -25.57
C CYS A 169 -2.83 6.18 -24.65
N ILE A 170 -1.59 5.76 -24.86
CA ILE A 170 -0.43 6.24 -24.10
C ILE A 170 0.00 7.59 -24.65
N LEU A 171 -0.31 8.67 -23.91
CA LEU A 171 -0.11 10.06 -24.34
C LEU A 171 0.74 10.83 -23.34
N ALA A 172 1.73 11.58 -23.82
CA ALA A 172 2.57 12.39 -22.93
C ALA A 172 1.80 13.58 -22.31
N HIS A 173 0.78 14.10 -23.00
CA HIS A 173 0.05 15.29 -22.54
C HIS A 173 -0.97 14.99 -21.44
N THR A 174 -1.45 13.74 -21.31
CA THR A 174 -2.33 13.36 -20.19
C THR A 174 -1.59 13.46 -18.86
N LEU A 175 -0.30 13.12 -18.82
CA LEU A 175 0.55 13.33 -17.64
C LEU A 175 0.73 14.82 -17.30
N TYR A 176 0.92 15.70 -18.29
CA TYR A 176 1.00 17.15 -18.02
C TYR A 176 -0.28 17.70 -17.41
N ILE A 177 -1.45 17.29 -17.92
CA ILE A 177 -2.75 17.68 -17.36
C ILE A 177 -2.87 17.16 -15.92
N HIS A 178 -2.47 15.91 -15.67
CA HIS A 178 -2.44 15.34 -14.33
C HIS A 178 -1.54 16.14 -13.37
N LEU A 179 -0.34 16.51 -13.80
CA LEU A 179 0.57 17.33 -12.99
C LEU A 179 0.03 18.74 -12.72
N ILE A 180 -0.69 19.36 -13.66
CA ILE A 180 -1.35 20.66 -13.44
C ILE A 180 -2.41 20.54 -12.33
N ILE A 181 -3.19 19.46 -12.33
CA ILE A 181 -4.21 19.20 -11.31
C ILE A 181 -3.57 18.97 -9.95
N LEU A 182 -2.52 18.14 -9.88
CA LEU A 182 -1.78 17.92 -8.63
C LEU A 182 -1.12 19.20 -8.13
N PHE A 183 -0.55 20.01 -9.03
CA PHE A 183 0.02 21.31 -8.69
C PHE A 183 -1.04 22.24 -8.11
N LEU A 184 -2.24 22.29 -8.68
CA LEU A 184 -3.34 23.10 -8.15
C LEU A 184 -3.76 22.65 -6.74
N ILE A 185 -3.87 21.33 -6.51
CA ILE A 185 -4.18 20.76 -5.19
C ILE A 185 -3.08 21.14 -4.18
N PHE A 186 -1.82 21.03 -4.57
CA PHE A 186 -0.69 21.40 -3.73
C PHE A 186 -0.64 22.91 -3.45
N VAL A 187 -0.90 23.75 -4.45
CA VAL A 187 -0.99 25.21 -4.27
C VAL A 187 -2.13 25.57 -3.33
N LEU A 188 -3.28 24.89 -3.41
CA LEU A 188 -4.38 25.10 -2.46
C LEU A 188 -3.95 24.74 -1.03
N PHE A 189 -3.26 23.60 -0.86
CA PHE A 189 -2.71 23.18 0.43
C PHE A 189 -1.75 24.23 1.02
N VAL A 190 -0.79 24.70 0.22
CA VAL A 190 0.17 25.75 0.63
C VAL A 190 -0.53 27.08 0.88
N SER A 191 -1.49 27.47 0.04
CA SER A 191 -2.21 28.74 0.16
C SER A 191 -3.08 28.82 1.41
N VAL A 192 -3.59 27.68 1.90
CA VAL A 192 -4.45 27.64 3.10
C VAL A 192 -3.62 27.50 4.37
N LEU A 193 -2.62 26.62 4.41
CA LEU A 193 -1.89 26.29 5.63
C LEU A 193 -0.53 26.99 5.77
N PHE A 194 0.10 27.40 4.67
CA PHE A 194 1.45 27.97 4.67
C PHE A 194 1.53 29.37 4.05
N ASN A 195 0.38 30.08 4.03
CA ASN A 195 0.33 31.47 3.60
C ASN A 195 0.44 32.41 4.80
N PHE A 196 1.57 33.11 4.89
CA PHE A 196 1.90 34.01 6.00
C PHE A 196 2.00 35.48 5.56
N TYR A 197 1.48 35.82 4.37
CA TYR A 197 1.60 37.15 3.78
C TYR A 197 0.46 38.12 4.14
N GLY A 198 -0.43 37.72 5.06
CA GLY A 198 -1.54 38.53 5.54
C GLY A 198 -1.21 39.36 6.78
N ASN A 199 -2.20 39.55 7.67
CA ASN A 199 -1.99 40.28 8.92
C ASN A 199 -1.62 39.31 10.06
N PRO A 200 -0.39 39.37 10.59
CA PRO A 200 0.11 38.41 11.58
C PRO A 200 -0.61 38.50 12.94
N ASN A 201 -1.39 39.55 13.19
CA ASN A 201 -2.12 39.71 14.46
C ASN A 201 -3.57 39.23 14.40
N THR A 202 -4.09 38.90 13.21
CA THR A 202 -5.50 38.48 13.03
C THR A 202 -5.65 37.09 12.46
N GLU A 203 -4.67 36.61 11.70
CA GLU A 203 -4.70 35.28 11.08
C GLU A 203 -4.08 34.25 12.04
N GLU A 204 -4.92 33.42 12.66
CA GLU A 204 -4.49 32.40 13.64
C GLU A 204 -3.45 31.43 13.08
N ASN A 205 -3.53 31.08 11.79
CA ASN A 205 -2.53 30.22 11.13
C ASN A 205 -1.11 30.81 11.17
N THR A 206 -1.00 32.13 10.93
CA THR A 206 0.28 32.84 10.99
C THR A 206 0.73 33.00 12.43
N ILE A 207 -0.18 33.32 13.35
CA ILE A 207 0.09 33.40 14.79
C ILE A 207 0.68 32.07 15.29
N ASP A 208 0.00 30.96 15.07
CA ASP A 208 0.42 29.65 15.56
C ASP A 208 1.80 29.26 15.02
N SER A 209 2.04 29.48 13.73
CA SER A 209 3.32 29.17 13.08
C SER A 209 4.47 30.05 13.57
N ASP A 210 4.23 31.35 13.77
CA ASP A 210 5.23 32.30 14.26
C ASP A 210 5.60 32.01 15.73
N TYR A 211 4.61 31.80 16.59
CA TYR A 211 4.88 31.49 18.00
C TYR A 211 5.51 30.10 18.18
N LEU A 212 5.12 29.11 17.38
CA LEU A 212 5.73 27.78 17.43
C LEU A 212 7.20 27.81 16.97
N SER A 213 7.50 28.51 15.86
CA SER A 213 8.88 28.64 15.38
C SER A 213 9.75 29.48 16.31
N ALA A 214 9.22 30.58 16.86
CA ALA A 214 9.92 31.39 17.85
C ALA A 214 10.20 30.60 19.15
N SER A 215 9.20 29.89 19.69
CA SER A 215 9.39 29.07 20.89
C SER A 215 10.40 27.94 20.67
N GLY A 216 10.42 27.33 19.48
CA GLY A 216 11.43 26.33 19.12
C GLY A 216 12.85 26.89 19.02
N THR A 217 13.02 28.07 18.40
CA THR A 217 14.35 28.68 18.19
C THR A 217 14.94 29.31 19.45
N VAL A 218 14.11 29.82 20.36
CA VAL A 218 14.55 30.34 21.67
C VAL A 218 15.20 29.25 22.52
N GLU A 219 14.85 27.98 22.30
CA GLU A 219 15.46 26.85 23.00
C GLU A 219 16.94 26.61 22.62
N ALA A 220 17.49 27.37 21.67
CA ALA A 220 18.94 27.43 21.44
C ALA A 220 19.71 27.86 22.70
N GLU A 221 19.09 28.61 23.62
CA GLU A 221 19.68 28.97 24.92
C GLU A 221 19.93 27.75 25.84
N LYS A 222 19.38 26.57 25.52
CA LYS A 222 19.71 25.32 26.22
C LYS A 222 21.07 24.76 25.86
N GLU A 223 21.75 25.34 24.85
CA GLU A 223 23.12 25.02 24.48
C GLU A 223 23.34 23.52 24.16
N ILE A 224 22.39 22.91 23.46
CA ILE A 224 22.52 21.51 23.01
C ILE A 224 23.59 21.43 21.92
N THR A 225 23.39 22.15 20.82
CA THR A 225 24.35 22.35 19.73
C THR A 225 23.81 23.50 18.87
N SER A 226 24.50 23.84 17.78
CA SER A 226 24.01 24.67 16.68
C SER A 226 22.59 24.29 16.25
N ILE A 227 21.61 25.19 16.49
CA ILE A 227 20.21 25.01 16.08
C ILE A 227 20.07 24.70 14.59
N ASP A 228 20.91 25.32 13.75
CA ASP A 228 20.91 25.11 12.30
C ASP A 228 21.16 23.64 11.90
N ASP A 229 22.01 22.93 12.65
CA ASP A 229 22.38 21.55 12.30
C ASP A 229 21.30 20.53 12.69
N TYR A 230 20.64 20.72 13.84
CA TYR A 230 19.65 19.76 14.33
C TYR A 230 18.19 20.13 14.04
N LEU A 231 17.90 21.32 13.51
CA LEU A 231 16.54 21.71 13.14
C LEU A 231 15.92 20.74 12.12
N GLY A 232 16.69 20.32 11.11
CA GLY A 232 16.24 19.31 10.14
C GLY A 232 15.93 17.96 10.80
N LEU A 233 16.74 17.55 11.79
CA LEU A 233 16.50 16.34 12.58
C LEU A 233 15.22 16.46 13.41
N ILE A 234 14.90 17.64 13.96
CA ILE A 234 13.63 17.87 14.66
C ILE A 234 12.44 17.63 13.73
N PHE A 235 12.48 18.10 12.49
CA PHE A 235 11.40 17.83 11.53
C PHE A 235 11.24 16.34 11.25
N VAL A 236 12.35 15.62 11.05
CA VAL A 236 12.35 14.16 10.87
C VAL A 236 11.71 13.47 12.08
N ILE A 237 12.13 13.85 13.29
CA ILE A 237 11.62 13.30 14.56
C ILE A 237 10.14 13.61 14.77
N ALA A 238 9.68 14.79 14.34
CA ALA A 238 8.26 15.14 14.39
C ALA A 238 7.41 14.14 13.57
N TYR A 239 7.91 13.57 12.47
CA TYR A 239 7.22 12.51 11.73
C TYR A 239 7.24 11.13 12.43
N VAL A 240 8.13 10.90 13.38
CA VAL A 240 8.14 9.67 14.19
C VAL A 240 7.05 9.74 15.26
N PHE A 241 7.11 10.76 16.13
CA PHE A 241 6.17 10.89 17.24
C PHE A 241 4.83 11.49 16.83
N GLY A 242 4.81 12.26 15.74
CA GLY A 242 3.61 12.83 15.14
C GLY A 242 2.64 11.82 14.54
N ILE A 243 3.01 10.54 14.46
CA ILE A 243 2.07 9.46 14.12
C ILE A 243 0.90 9.45 15.12
N PHE A 244 1.20 9.65 16.40
CA PHE A 244 0.19 9.71 17.47
C PHE A 244 -0.83 10.84 17.25
N PHE A 245 -0.41 11.95 16.63
CA PHE A 245 -1.24 13.12 16.33
C PHE A 245 -1.68 13.19 14.86
N TYR A 246 -1.49 12.12 14.10
CA TYR A 246 -1.91 12.04 12.70
C TYR A 246 -1.25 13.06 11.74
N ILE A 247 -0.05 13.57 12.08
CA ILE A 247 0.68 14.54 11.24
C ILE A 247 0.99 13.99 9.84
N HIS A 248 1.18 12.67 9.70
CA HIS A 248 1.52 12.01 8.44
C HIS A 248 0.37 11.96 7.42
N ALA A 249 -0.86 12.34 7.80
CA ALA A 249 -2.06 12.19 6.97
C ALA A 249 -1.94 12.80 5.57
N TRP A 250 -1.31 13.97 5.46
CA TRP A 250 -1.13 14.67 4.18
C TRP A 250 -0.23 13.89 3.20
N THR A 251 0.56 12.92 3.68
CA THR A 251 1.43 12.07 2.85
C THR A 251 0.77 10.77 2.37
N SER A 252 -0.47 10.49 2.77
CA SER A 252 -1.17 9.22 2.48
C SER A 252 -1.31 8.91 0.99
N ILE A 253 -1.43 9.92 0.12
CA ILE A 253 -1.60 9.76 -1.34
C ILE A 253 -0.25 9.66 -2.07
N ILE A 254 0.85 10.07 -1.42
CA ILE A 254 2.17 10.17 -2.07
C ILE A 254 2.74 8.78 -2.40
N SER A 255 2.41 7.76 -1.60
CA SER A 255 2.89 6.39 -1.81
C SER A 255 1.86 5.37 -1.38
N GLN A 256 2.04 4.11 -1.78
CA GLN A 256 1.18 2.99 -1.36
C GLN A 256 1.16 2.77 0.16
N SER A 257 2.19 3.22 0.89
CA SER A 257 2.26 3.11 2.35
C SER A 257 2.05 4.48 3.01
N ALA A 258 1.02 4.61 3.83
CA ALA A 258 0.71 5.84 4.55
C ALA A 258 1.80 6.25 5.57
N LEU A 259 2.60 5.30 6.05
CA LEU A 259 3.63 5.52 7.08
C LEU A 259 5.06 5.57 6.50
N ILE A 260 5.19 5.71 5.18
CA ILE A 260 6.51 5.65 4.51
C ILE A 260 7.50 6.66 5.08
N MET A 261 7.07 7.91 5.30
CA MET A 261 7.92 8.97 5.86
C MET A 261 8.36 8.64 7.27
N SER A 262 7.45 8.14 8.12
CA SER A 262 7.76 7.76 9.49
C SER A 262 8.76 6.60 9.58
N TYR A 263 8.70 5.63 8.67
CA TYR A 263 9.67 4.53 8.61
C TYR A 263 11.08 4.98 8.23
N TYR A 264 11.22 5.91 7.28
CA TYR A 264 12.51 6.50 6.99
C TYR A 264 12.98 7.41 8.14
N SER A 265 12.06 8.16 8.75
CA SER A 265 12.39 9.06 9.85
C SER A 265 12.91 8.36 11.10
N ILE A 266 12.34 7.22 11.50
CA ILE A 266 12.84 6.45 12.65
C ILE A 266 14.27 5.93 12.38
N PHE A 267 14.55 5.52 11.14
CA PHE A 267 15.87 5.07 10.73
C PHE A 267 16.88 6.22 10.72
N ILE A 268 16.53 7.36 10.13
CA ILE A 268 17.37 8.56 10.12
C ILE A 268 17.65 9.02 11.56
N MET A 269 16.62 9.09 12.41
CA MET A 269 16.77 9.42 13.84
C MET A 269 17.77 8.48 14.52
N PHE A 270 17.68 7.17 14.28
CA PHE A 270 18.59 6.19 14.85
C PHE A 270 20.05 6.43 14.43
N VAL A 271 20.29 6.61 13.13
CA VAL A 271 21.65 6.79 12.59
C VAL A 271 22.29 8.07 13.12
N PHE A 272 21.56 9.19 13.12
CA PHE A 272 22.11 10.47 13.60
C PHE A 272 22.34 10.48 15.13
N VAL A 273 21.41 9.93 15.90
CA VAL A 273 21.56 9.83 17.37
C VAL A 273 22.73 8.92 17.74
N LEU A 274 22.96 7.84 16.99
CA LEU A 274 24.13 6.97 17.19
C LEU A 274 25.44 7.63 16.72
N GLY A 275 25.37 8.47 15.69
CA GLY A 275 26.50 9.25 15.18
C GLY A 275 26.99 10.31 16.15
N MET A 276 26.10 10.93 16.93
CA MET A 276 26.43 12.02 17.86
C MET A 276 27.54 11.65 18.87
N PRO A 277 27.46 10.55 19.66
CA PRO A 277 28.56 10.11 20.52
C PRO A 277 29.88 9.94 19.76
N THR A 278 29.83 9.41 18.54
CA THR A 278 31.02 9.14 17.73
C THR A 278 31.72 10.43 17.31
N LEU A 279 30.96 11.45 16.91
CA LEU A 279 31.50 12.77 16.56
C LEU A 279 32.09 13.47 17.80
N ILE A 280 31.44 13.36 18.96
CA ILE A 280 31.99 13.92 20.21
C ILE A 280 33.34 13.27 20.55
N LEU A 281 33.48 11.94 20.43
CA LEU A 281 34.77 11.28 20.67
C LEU A 281 35.84 11.74 19.67
N TYR A 282 35.46 12.02 18.43
CA TYR A 282 36.35 12.57 17.42
C TYR A 282 36.81 13.98 17.79
N ASP A 283 35.90 14.85 18.23
CA ASP A 283 36.21 16.24 18.62
C ASP A 283 37.12 16.33 19.87
N LEU A 284 37.01 15.36 20.79
CA LEU A 284 37.92 15.24 21.93
C LEU A 284 39.34 14.81 21.54
N GLY A 285 39.53 14.34 20.29
CA GLY A 285 40.81 13.92 19.74
C GLY A 285 41.42 12.71 20.46
N ILE A 286 42.75 12.60 20.46
CA ILE A 286 43.46 11.44 21.02
C ILE A 286 43.23 11.24 22.53
N PHE A 287 42.81 12.28 23.25
CA PHE A 287 42.60 12.27 24.70
C PHE A 287 41.17 11.89 25.11
N PHE A 288 40.31 11.45 24.19
CA PHE A 288 38.89 11.14 24.48
C PHE A 288 38.68 10.24 25.71
N LEU A 289 39.54 9.24 25.94
CA LEU A 289 39.45 8.35 27.11
C LEU A 289 39.64 9.08 28.44
N ALA A 290 40.49 10.10 28.48
CA ALA A 290 40.71 10.91 29.67
C ALA A 290 39.48 11.78 30.00
N TYR A 291 38.71 12.21 28.99
CA TYR A 291 37.46 12.94 29.20
C TYR A 291 36.33 12.03 29.70
N LEU A 292 36.29 10.76 29.26
CA LEU A 292 35.26 9.81 29.69
C LEU A 292 35.48 9.28 31.11
N LYS A 293 36.71 8.87 31.43
CA LYS A 293 37.05 8.16 32.68
C LYS A 293 37.82 9.03 33.68
N GLY A 294 38.51 10.07 33.21
CA GLY A 294 39.51 10.79 33.99
C GLY A 294 40.89 10.12 33.95
N ALA A 295 41.73 10.45 34.93
CA ALA A 295 43.07 9.90 35.04
C ALA A 295 43.06 8.41 35.48
N GLY A 296 43.91 7.59 34.85
CA GLY A 296 44.10 6.19 35.22
C GLY A 296 44.68 6.03 36.62
N ARG A 297 44.29 4.96 37.32
CA ARG A 297 44.72 4.71 38.71
C ARG A 297 45.87 3.71 38.78
N ASN A 298 45.90 2.75 37.88
CA ASN A 298 46.93 1.71 37.86
C ASN A 298 48.08 2.12 36.94
N PRO A 299 49.33 1.79 37.30
CA PRO A 299 50.48 2.02 36.43
C PRO A 299 50.54 1.07 35.23
N ASN A 300 49.76 -0.02 35.24
CA ASN A 300 49.75 -1.01 34.16
C ASN A 300 48.78 -0.61 33.04
N SER A 301 49.31 -0.27 31.86
CA SER A 301 48.52 0.15 30.70
C SER A 301 47.52 -0.91 30.23
N LEU A 302 47.84 -2.21 30.30
CA LEU A 302 46.93 -3.28 29.87
C LEU A 302 45.66 -3.34 30.72
N VAL A 303 45.80 -3.11 32.03
CA VAL A 303 44.66 -3.09 32.94
C VAL A 303 43.82 -1.83 32.70
N GLU A 304 44.47 -0.69 32.48
CA GLU A 304 43.77 0.57 32.18
C GLU A 304 43.01 0.54 30.85
N VAL A 305 43.56 -0.11 29.81
CA VAL A 305 42.89 -0.30 28.51
C VAL A 305 41.56 -1.04 28.66
N VAL A 306 41.46 -2.03 29.55
CA VAL A 306 40.18 -2.72 29.81
C VAL A 306 39.16 -1.77 30.44
N PHE A 307 39.59 -0.94 31.39
CA PHE A 307 38.71 0.08 31.98
C PHE A 307 38.31 1.16 30.97
N ASP A 308 39.20 1.52 30.04
CA ASP A 308 38.94 2.46 28.95
C ASP A 308 37.90 1.92 27.96
N TYR A 309 37.96 0.62 27.63
CA TYR A 309 36.92 -0.04 26.83
C TYR A 309 35.56 -0.02 27.54
N ILE A 310 35.52 -0.32 28.85
CA ILE A 310 34.27 -0.26 29.62
C ILE A 310 33.70 1.16 29.62
N ALA A 311 34.55 2.18 29.80
CA ALA A 311 34.11 3.58 29.77
C ALA A 311 33.49 3.96 28.40
N CYS A 312 34.11 3.55 27.30
CA CYS A 312 33.57 3.76 25.95
C CYS A 312 32.26 2.99 25.73
N VAL A 313 32.17 1.72 26.17
CA VAL A 313 30.91 0.95 26.09
C VAL A 313 29.80 1.63 26.90
N VAL A 314 30.09 2.07 28.13
CA VAL A 314 29.10 2.78 28.96
C VAL A 314 28.62 4.06 28.28
N PHE A 315 29.52 4.79 27.62
CA PHE A 315 29.18 6.00 26.86
C PHE A 315 28.13 5.74 25.78
N TYR A 316 28.29 4.71 24.96
CA TYR A 316 27.29 4.33 23.94
C TYR A 316 26.02 3.70 24.54
N THR A 317 26.15 2.86 25.56
CA THR A 317 24.98 2.19 26.18
C THR A 317 24.00 3.19 26.79
N ARG A 318 24.47 4.34 27.30
CA ARG A 318 23.60 5.42 27.82
C ARG A 318 22.61 5.94 26.79
N ILE A 319 23.01 5.97 25.52
CA ILE A 319 22.17 6.38 24.38
C ILE A 319 21.33 5.20 23.88
N ILE A 320 21.97 4.06 23.63
CA ILE A 320 21.30 2.87 23.05
C ILE A 320 20.17 2.38 23.97
N ALA A 321 20.37 2.36 25.28
CA ALA A 321 19.36 1.92 26.23
C ALA A 321 18.07 2.77 26.21
N GLN A 322 18.13 4.03 25.76
CA GLN A 322 16.94 4.88 25.69
C GLN A 322 15.97 4.44 24.58
N TRP A 323 16.42 3.67 23.59
CA TRP A 323 15.55 3.15 22.53
C TRP A 323 14.50 2.16 23.05
N VAL A 324 14.75 1.52 24.20
CA VAL A 324 13.73 0.68 24.88
C VAL A 324 12.47 1.50 25.21
N ARG A 325 12.62 2.81 25.48
CA ARG A 325 11.48 3.71 25.72
C ARG A 325 10.61 3.87 24.49
N ILE A 326 11.20 3.94 23.30
CA ILE A 326 10.47 4.01 22.03
C ILE A 326 9.71 2.72 21.78
N VAL A 327 10.33 1.57 22.06
CA VAL A 327 9.66 0.26 21.98
C VAL A 327 8.46 0.20 22.93
N LEU A 328 8.60 0.67 24.17
CA LEU A 328 7.50 0.75 25.14
C LEU A 328 6.34 1.61 24.62
N MET A 329 6.63 2.79 24.07
CA MET A 329 5.61 3.67 23.48
C MET A 329 4.86 2.99 22.33
N LEU A 330 5.58 2.31 21.44
CA LEU A 330 4.98 1.59 20.31
C LEU A 330 4.08 0.44 20.78
N ILE A 331 4.52 -0.36 21.75
CA ILE A 331 3.73 -1.47 22.27
C ILE A 331 2.43 -0.97 22.89
N THR A 332 2.47 0.10 23.71
CA THR A 332 1.25 0.67 24.30
C THR A 332 0.33 1.30 23.26
N PHE A 333 0.89 1.90 22.21
CA PHE A 333 0.08 2.44 21.12
C PHE A 333 -0.65 1.32 20.36
N ILE A 334 0.05 0.23 20.05
CA ILE A 334 -0.54 -0.94 19.39
C ILE A 334 -1.59 -1.62 20.27
N SER A 335 -1.36 -1.73 21.59
CA SER A 335 -2.35 -2.34 22.50
C SER A 335 -3.66 -1.55 22.53
N LEU A 336 -3.58 -0.22 22.56
CA LEU A 336 -4.74 0.66 22.45
C LEU A 336 -5.43 0.49 21.09
N SER A 337 -4.68 0.50 19.98
CA SER A 337 -5.23 0.30 18.64
C SER A 337 -5.95 -1.04 18.48
N HIS A 338 -5.35 -2.11 19.01
CA HIS A 338 -5.93 -3.46 19.00
C HIS A 338 -7.25 -3.50 19.77
N TYR A 339 -7.27 -2.94 20.99
CA TYR A 339 -8.48 -2.90 21.80
C TYR A 339 -9.63 -2.12 21.13
N VAL A 340 -9.31 -0.99 20.51
CA VAL A 340 -10.31 -0.17 19.79
C VAL A 340 -10.80 -0.87 18.51
N ALA A 341 -9.90 -1.53 17.76
CA ALA A 341 -10.26 -2.23 16.54
C ALA A 341 -11.17 -3.44 16.79
N GLU A 342 -11.00 -4.13 17.92
CA GLU A 342 -11.82 -5.28 18.33
C GLU A 342 -13.01 -4.89 19.23
N PHE A 343 -13.27 -3.59 19.40
CA PHE A 343 -14.39 -3.15 20.24
C PHE A 343 -15.72 -3.60 19.62
N GLU A 344 -16.57 -4.24 20.45
CA GLU A 344 -17.78 -4.91 19.96
C GLU A 344 -18.79 -3.93 19.36
N ILE A 345 -19.07 -4.10 18.07
CA ILE A 345 -20.17 -3.44 17.36
C ILE A 345 -20.97 -4.54 16.65
N THR A 346 -22.25 -4.70 17.03
CA THR A 346 -23.16 -5.71 16.46
C THR A 346 -24.40 -5.06 15.87
N ASN A 347 -25.20 -5.84 15.14
CA ASN A 347 -26.48 -5.40 14.55
C ASN A 347 -27.44 -4.78 15.57
N ASN A 348 -27.33 -5.12 16.86
CA ASN A 348 -28.13 -4.53 17.93
C ASN A 348 -27.85 -3.03 18.16
N ALA A 349 -26.67 -2.54 17.76
CA ALA A 349 -26.31 -1.13 17.82
C ALA A 349 -26.68 -0.36 16.54
N LEU A 350 -27.01 -1.07 15.46
CA LEU A 350 -27.33 -0.49 14.16
C LEU A 350 -28.84 -0.20 14.04
N ILE A 351 -29.17 0.93 13.43
CA ILE A 351 -30.56 1.32 13.17
C ILE A 351 -30.94 0.79 11.79
N GLY A 352 -31.87 -0.17 11.72
CA GLY A 352 -32.36 -0.71 10.45
C GLY A 352 -31.33 -1.54 9.68
N SER A 353 -30.59 -2.41 10.37
CA SER A 353 -29.55 -3.24 9.73
C SER A 353 -30.13 -4.20 8.67
N GLU A 354 -29.50 -4.23 7.51
CA GLU A 354 -29.79 -5.16 6.41
C GLU A 354 -28.92 -6.43 6.46
N ASN A 355 -27.97 -6.52 7.40
CA ASN A 355 -27.07 -7.65 7.56
C ASN A 355 -27.77 -8.84 8.23
N GLN A 356 -28.77 -9.40 7.54
CA GLN A 356 -29.66 -10.45 8.07
C GLN A 356 -28.91 -11.75 8.40
N THR A 357 -27.80 -12.01 7.70
CA THR A 357 -26.96 -13.20 7.89
C THR A 357 -26.08 -13.10 9.14
N ASP A 358 -25.86 -11.90 9.68
CA ASP A 358 -24.92 -11.66 10.76
C ASP A 358 -25.62 -11.74 12.12
N GLY A 359 -26.14 -12.93 12.43
CA GLY A 359 -26.74 -13.26 13.71
C GLY A 359 -28.07 -12.57 14.04
N MET A 360 -28.70 -11.85 13.10
CA MET A 360 -29.98 -11.16 13.35
C MET A 360 -31.17 -12.12 13.47
N ASN A 361 -31.15 -13.20 12.68
CA ASN A 361 -32.18 -14.24 12.66
C ASN A 361 -31.81 -15.48 13.50
N GLU A 362 -30.71 -15.40 14.26
CA GLU A 362 -30.19 -16.49 15.07
C GLU A 362 -30.49 -16.26 16.56
N LEU A 363 -30.64 -17.35 17.32
CA LEU A 363 -30.81 -17.26 18.77
C LEU A 363 -29.44 -17.09 19.43
N ASN A 364 -29.10 -15.84 19.74
CA ASN A 364 -27.84 -15.48 20.40
C ASN A 364 -28.02 -15.43 21.92
N SER A 365 -27.43 -16.39 22.63
CA SER A 365 -27.39 -16.42 24.11
C SER A 365 -25.97 -16.33 24.62
N ASN A 366 -25.71 -15.43 25.59
CA ASN A 366 -24.39 -15.23 26.18
C ASN A 366 -24.34 -15.77 27.62
N PHE A 367 -23.18 -16.29 28.04
CA PHE A 367 -22.92 -16.73 29.43
C PHE A 367 -22.40 -15.61 30.35
N SER A 368 -22.37 -14.37 29.86
CA SER A 368 -21.95 -13.21 30.65
C SER A 368 -22.99 -12.82 31.71
N MET A 369 -22.61 -11.94 32.64
CA MET A 369 -23.56 -11.35 33.60
C MET A 369 -24.76 -10.72 32.86
N THR A 370 -25.95 -10.90 33.43
CA THR A 370 -27.18 -10.27 32.93
C THR A 370 -27.14 -8.75 33.12
N TYR A 371 -28.06 -8.03 32.48
CA TYR A 371 -28.04 -6.56 32.37
C TYR A 371 -26.81 -6.03 31.63
N TYR A 372 -26.56 -6.52 30.42
CA TYR A 372 -25.38 -6.23 29.61
C TYR A 372 -24.99 -4.74 29.55
N ILE A 373 -25.95 -3.86 29.27
CA ILE A 373 -25.73 -2.40 29.16
C ILE A 373 -25.33 -1.76 30.49
N LEU A 374 -25.72 -2.35 31.62
CA LEU A 374 -25.44 -1.81 32.96
C LEU A 374 -24.18 -2.39 33.59
N THR A 375 -23.83 -3.64 33.29
CA THR A 375 -22.74 -4.37 33.95
C THR A 375 -21.54 -4.58 33.04
N VAL A 376 -21.74 -5.20 31.88
CA VAL A 376 -20.65 -5.61 30.98
C VAL A 376 -20.14 -4.46 30.11
N LEU A 377 -21.05 -3.73 29.46
CA LEU A 377 -20.69 -2.62 28.57
C LEU A 377 -19.95 -1.49 29.31
N PRO A 378 -20.36 -1.04 30.51
CA PRO A 378 -19.61 -0.05 31.26
C PRO A 378 -18.25 -0.57 31.72
N GLY A 379 -18.13 -1.87 32.03
CA GLY A 379 -16.85 -2.51 32.32
C GLY A 379 -15.87 -2.41 31.14
N LYS A 380 -16.34 -2.66 29.90
CA LYS A 380 -15.55 -2.46 28.68
C LYS A 380 -15.16 -0.99 28.49
N LEU A 381 -16.05 -0.04 28.76
CA LEU A 381 -15.74 1.38 28.65
C LEU A 381 -14.74 1.85 29.70
N LEU A 382 -14.82 1.35 30.94
CA LEU A 382 -13.83 1.64 31.99
C LEU A 382 -12.43 1.14 31.60
N TYR A 383 -12.35 -0.07 31.04
CA TYR A 383 -11.09 -0.60 30.52
C TYR A 383 -10.55 0.24 29.35
N TRP A 384 -11.42 0.71 28.45
CA TRP A 384 -11.04 1.60 27.37
C TRP A 384 -10.42 2.91 27.88
N ILE A 385 -11.06 3.53 28.87
CA ILE A 385 -10.57 4.76 29.51
C ILE A 385 -9.21 4.50 30.15
N TYR A 386 -9.04 3.36 30.83
CA TYR A 386 -7.75 2.95 31.39
C TYR A 386 -6.66 2.83 30.31
N GLU A 387 -6.93 2.14 29.20
CA GLU A 387 -5.96 1.97 28.09
C GLU A 387 -5.52 3.32 27.52
N ILE A 388 -6.46 4.25 27.29
CA ILE A 388 -6.14 5.60 26.81
C ILE A 388 -5.28 6.36 27.84
N LEU A 389 -5.69 6.37 29.12
CA LEU A 389 -4.96 7.09 30.16
C LEU A 389 -3.54 6.52 30.37
N HIS A 390 -3.41 5.19 30.36
CA HIS A 390 -2.12 4.52 30.46
C HIS A 390 -1.22 4.87 29.27
N THR A 391 -1.77 4.84 28.05
CA THR A 391 -1.05 5.19 26.82
C THR A 391 -0.60 6.65 26.84
N LEU A 392 -1.48 7.59 27.21
CA LEU A 392 -1.14 9.01 27.32
C LEU A 392 -0.03 9.26 28.35
N PHE A 393 -0.11 8.62 29.52
CA PHE A 393 0.92 8.74 30.55
C PHE A 393 2.26 8.18 30.06
N LEU A 394 2.26 7.00 29.44
CA LEU A 394 3.49 6.36 29.00
C LEU A 394 4.13 7.13 27.83
N VAL A 395 3.36 7.48 26.80
CA VAL A 395 3.88 8.23 25.64
C VAL A 395 4.44 9.58 26.07
N SER A 396 3.73 10.34 26.91
CA SER A 396 4.22 11.65 27.37
C SER A 396 5.48 11.56 28.24
N SER A 397 5.49 10.66 29.24
CA SER A 397 6.63 10.51 30.15
C SER A 397 7.88 9.96 29.46
N GLN A 398 7.70 8.97 28.58
CA GLN A 398 8.82 8.35 27.86
C GLN A 398 9.38 9.26 26.77
N PHE A 399 8.53 10.04 26.09
CA PHE A 399 8.96 11.07 25.13
C PHE A 399 9.89 12.08 25.81
N ILE A 400 9.45 12.70 26.91
CA ILE A 400 10.27 13.69 27.63
C ILE A 400 11.57 13.07 28.13
N ALA A 401 11.49 11.87 28.74
CA ALA A 401 12.67 11.19 29.28
C ALA A 401 13.69 10.83 28.19
N PHE A 402 13.24 10.49 26.98
CA PHE A 402 14.13 10.20 25.86
C PHE A 402 14.99 11.42 25.51
N PHE A 403 14.39 12.57 25.20
CA PHE A 403 15.15 13.77 24.81
C PHE A 403 15.96 14.36 25.97
N ALA A 404 15.41 14.35 27.18
CA ALA A 404 16.11 14.84 28.36
C ALA A 404 17.37 14.02 28.68
N ILE A 405 17.37 12.71 28.43
CA ILE A 405 18.54 11.85 28.69
C ILE A 405 19.51 11.86 27.50
N VAL A 406 19.00 11.65 26.27
CA VAL A 406 19.82 11.48 25.07
C VAL A 406 20.58 12.75 24.70
N PHE A 407 19.93 13.91 24.78
CA PHE A 407 20.54 15.18 24.38
C PHE A 407 20.98 15.97 25.61
N TRP A 408 20.02 16.39 26.43
CA TRP A 408 20.29 17.36 27.49
C TRP A 408 21.27 16.83 28.55
N LEU A 409 20.96 15.71 29.19
CA LEU A 409 21.81 15.12 30.24
C LEU A 409 23.14 14.60 29.67
N PHE A 410 23.11 13.97 28.49
CA PHE A 410 24.31 13.44 27.87
C PHE A 410 25.32 14.55 27.57
N LEU A 411 24.89 15.62 26.88
CA LEU A 411 25.77 16.73 26.55
C LEU A 411 26.21 17.47 27.81
N PHE A 412 25.32 17.66 28.78
CA PHE A 412 25.68 18.27 30.08
C PHE A 412 26.81 17.52 30.80
N LEU A 413 26.91 16.20 30.66
CA LEU A 413 27.96 15.40 31.29
C LEU A 413 29.30 15.43 30.54
N TYR A 414 29.29 15.69 29.23
CA TYR A 414 30.47 15.55 28.37
C TYR A 414 30.92 16.86 27.70
N THR A 415 30.17 17.93 27.85
CA THR A 415 30.50 19.28 27.34
C THR A 415 30.32 20.31 28.46
N PHE A 416 31.08 21.40 28.39
CA PHE A 416 30.98 22.50 29.35
C PHE A 416 31.46 23.81 28.74
N PHE A 417 30.99 24.92 29.29
CA PHE A 417 31.48 26.25 28.94
C PHE A 417 32.55 26.72 29.91
N ILE A 418 33.63 27.29 29.38
CA ILE A 418 34.71 27.86 30.18
C ILE A 418 34.29 29.26 30.65
N ILE A 419 34.50 29.54 31.94
CA ILE A 419 34.16 30.85 32.53
C ILE A 419 35.19 31.93 32.21
N GLU A 420 36.43 31.53 31.93
CA GLU A 420 37.54 32.42 31.63
C GLU A 420 37.33 33.11 30.29
N LYS A 421 37.48 34.43 30.28
CA LYS A 421 37.36 35.26 29.08
C LYS A 421 38.75 35.63 28.58
N HIS A 422 39.00 35.41 27.30
CA HIS A 422 40.23 35.87 26.66
C HIS A 422 40.20 37.38 26.35
N GLU A 423 39.01 37.98 26.23
CA GLU A 423 38.83 39.39 25.89
C GLU A 423 37.76 40.07 26.76
N ASP A 424 38.04 41.28 27.24
CA ASP A 424 37.10 42.11 28.04
C ASP A 424 37.07 43.59 27.57
N PHE A 425 37.10 43.82 26.26
CA PHE A 425 37.06 45.19 25.72
C PHE A 425 35.66 45.83 25.82
N PHE A 426 34.59 45.02 25.86
CA PHE A 426 33.22 45.51 25.88
C PHE A 426 32.87 46.26 27.17
N SER A 427 33.38 45.84 28.32
CA SER A 427 33.15 46.51 29.61
C SER A 427 33.66 47.95 29.56
N LYS A 428 34.92 48.13 29.15
CA LYS A 428 35.58 49.44 29.02
C LYS A 428 34.89 50.33 27.98
N LYS A 429 34.49 49.76 26.83
CA LYS A 429 33.79 50.51 25.78
C LYS A 429 32.39 50.96 26.22
N ARG A 430 31.64 50.14 26.97
CA ARG A 430 30.34 50.52 27.51
C ARG A 430 30.44 51.67 28.52
N GLU A 431 31.44 51.65 29.38
CA GLU A 431 31.68 52.74 30.34
C GLU A 431 32.05 54.06 29.63
N GLU A 432 32.96 54.01 28.66
CA GLU A 432 33.33 55.18 27.84
C GLU A 432 32.11 55.75 27.12
N ARG A 433 31.29 54.89 26.50
CA ARG A 433 30.08 55.29 25.79
C ARG A 433 29.01 55.86 26.71
N LYS A 434 28.83 55.29 27.91
CA LYS A 434 27.90 55.81 28.92
C LYS A 434 28.28 57.22 29.37
N LYS A 435 29.58 57.51 29.55
CA LYS A 435 30.07 58.86 29.85
C LYS A 435 29.81 59.83 28.70
N LYS A 436 30.03 59.40 27.45
CA LYS A 436 29.74 60.21 26.25
C LYS A 436 28.25 60.55 26.10
N LEU A 437 27.36 59.65 26.53
CA LEU A 437 25.91 59.84 26.46
C LEU A 437 25.29 60.47 27.72
N LYS A 438 26.10 60.92 28.69
CA LYS A 438 25.62 61.40 30.00
C LYS A 438 24.63 62.56 29.90
N GLU A 439 24.89 63.52 29.01
CA GLU A 439 24.01 64.68 28.81
C GLU A 439 22.67 64.29 28.19
N LEU A 440 22.67 63.34 27.25
CA LEU A 440 21.44 62.80 26.65
C LEU A 440 20.60 62.03 27.67
N TRP A 441 21.23 61.24 28.54
CA TRP A 441 20.55 60.49 29.60
C TRP A 441 19.99 61.40 30.69
N ASN A 442 20.64 62.54 30.95
CA ASN A 442 20.12 63.56 31.88
C ASN A 442 18.82 64.22 31.37
N LEU A 443 18.53 64.14 30.06
CA LEU A 443 17.27 64.60 29.47
C LEU A 443 16.12 63.58 29.59
N LYS A 444 16.32 62.47 30.33
CA LYS A 444 15.35 61.37 30.53
C LYS A 444 14.89 60.67 29.24
N ASN A 445 15.82 60.49 28.30
CA ASN A 445 15.63 59.54 27.20
C ASN A 445 15.92 58.10 27.62
#